data_AF-A0A7Y5ESX7-F1
#
_entry.id   AF-A0A7Y5ESX7-F1
#
_cell.length_a   1.000
_cell.length_b   1.000
_cell.length_c   1.000
_cell.angle_alpha   90.00
_cell.angle_beta   90.00
_cell.angle_gamma   90.00
#
_symmetry.space_group_name_H-M   'P 1'
#
loop_
_entity.id
_entity.type
_entity.pdbx_description
1 polymer ?
#
loop_
_entity_poly.entity_id
_entity_poly.type
_entity_poly.pdbx_seq_one_letter_code
_entity_poly.pdbx_strand_id
1 'polypeptide(L)'
;MKSRFIILLILFSSIKVYAQNEANLDEYKHFRIHLDNRTNKHLKDIPRQILERYCKGNIKAYFPKAIYNEVNFNDFLYHFRWNEPLFNESILCGDDYCSNPSFEQLFNSFNVYLDYYSKVIFDSKTSVKVNKTEFVQLVYSVEYAGMIYNFLGPLFRLDEISKLIFVKIEQNDSQTQNLKTVFDIGRFYSVQIANPEIKPNENNKKNFDYNEN
;
A
#
# COMPACT_ATOMS: atom_id res chain seq x y z
N MET A 1 -50.64 -15.97 -27.53
CA MET A 1 -49.91 -15.70 -26.27
C MET A 1 -48.43 -16.11 -26.24
N LYS A 2 -47.88 -16.80 -27.25
CA LYS A 2 -46.47 -17.28 -27.23
C LYS A 2 -45.38 -16.24 -27.55
N SER A 3 -45.73 -15.14 -28.23
CA SER A 3 -44.74 -14.14 -28.71
C SER A 3 -44.23 -13.19 -27.61
N ARG A 4 -45.00 -12.93 -26.55
CA ARG A 4 -44.58 -12.04 -25.45
C ARG A 4 -43.51 -12.64 -24.54
N PHE A 5 -43.36 -13.97 -24.53
CA PHE A 5 -42.35 -14.66 -23.70
C PHE A 5 -40.93 -14.55 -24.28
N ILE A 6 -40.79 -14.41 -25.60
CA ILE A 6 -39.48 -14.37 -26.27
C ILE A 6 -38.77 -13.03 -26.01
N ILE A 7 -39.52 -11.93 -25.90
CA ILE A 7 -38.95 -10.60 -25.63
C ILE A 7 -38.36 -10.52 -24.22
N LEU A 8 -38.98 -11.18 -23.23
CA LEU A 8 -38.48 -11.20 -21.87
C LEU A 8 -37.16 -11.97 -21.74
N LEU A 9 -36.98 -13.03 -22.53
CA LEU A 9 -35.78 -13.88 -22.51
C LEU A 9 -34.54 -13.17 -23.09
N ILE A 10 -34.72 -12.26 -24.04
CA ILE A 10 -33.63 -11.45 -24.63
C ILE A 10 -33.17 -10.33 -23.68
N LEU A 11 -34.09 -9.80 -22.85
CA LEU A 11 -33.79 -8.79 -21.83
C LEU A 11 -32.97 -9.37 -20.66
N PHE A 12 -33.13 -10.65 -20.32
CA PHE A 12 -32.31 -11.30 -19.28
C PHE A 12 -30.93 -11.76 -19.77
N SER A 13 -30.73 -12.01 -21.08
CA SER A 13 -29.44 -12.42 -21.63
C SER A 13 -28.43 -11.28 -21.79
N SER A 14 -28.83 -10.03 -21.57
CA SER A 14 -27.95 -8.86 -21.68
C SER A 14 -27.32 -8.41 -20.35
N ILE A 15 -27.51 -9.17 -19.27
CA ILE A 15 -26.72 -9.01 -18.04
C ILE A 15 -25.33 -9.56 -18.33
N LYS A 16 -24.51 -8.76 -19.03
CA LYS A 16 -23.08 -9.00 -19.12
C LYS A 16 -22.55 -8.97 -17.69
N VAL A 17 -22.16 -10.15 -17.20
CA VAL A 17 -21.35 -10.29 -16.02
C VAL A 17 -20.03 -9.59 -16.32
N TYR A 18 -19.97 -8.30 -16.00
CA TYR A 18 -18.68 -7.65 -15.75
C TYR A 18 -18.16 -8.31 -14.50
N ALA A 19 -17.40 -9.41 -14.70
CA ALA A 19 -16.46 -9.85 -13.70
C ALA A 19 -15.57 -8.63 -13.44
N GLN A 20 -15.83 -7.96 -12.32
CA GLN A 20 -14.94 -6.94 -11.81
C GLN A 20 -13.65 -7.70 -11.54
N ASN A 21 -12.64 -7.55 -12.39
CA ASN A 21 -11.30 -7.97 -12.05
C ASN A 21 -10.98 -7.25 -10.73
N GLU A 22 -11.05 -7.98 -9.63
CA GLU A 22 -10.61 -7.47 -8.34
C GLU A 22 -9.15 -7.10 -8.53
N ALA A 23 -8.84 -5.80 -8.52
CA ALA A 23 -7.46 -5.36 -8.61
C ALA A 23 -6.68 -6.02 -7.47
N ASN A 24 -5.60 -6.69 -7.85
CA ASN A 24 -4.69 -7.37 -6.94
C ASN A 24 -3.36 -6.60 -6.91
N LEU A 25 -2.73 -6.50 -5.74
CA LEU A 25 -1.38 -5.92 -5.62
C LEU A 25 -0.34 -6.62 -6.49
N ASP A 26 -0.59 -7.87 -6.90
CA ASP A 26 0.30 -8.63 -7.77
C ASP A 26 0.53 -7.99 -9.16
N GLU A 27 -0.36 -7.08 -9.59
CA GLU A 27 -0.19 -6.31 -10.83
C GLU A 27 0.78 -5.11 -10.67
N TYR A 28 1.18 -4.81 -9.44
CA TYR A 28 2.01 -3.66 -9.10
C TYR A 28 3.45 -4.07 -8.85
N LYS A 29 4.38 -3.19 -9.21
CA LYS A 29 5.76 -3.30 -8.75
C LYS A 29 5.83 -2.85 -7.29
N HIS A 30 6.35 -3.73 -6.45
CA HIS A 30 6.55 -3.50 -5.03
C HIS A 30 7.95 -2.96 -4.77
N PHE A 31 8.04 -1.86 -4.04
CA PHE A 31 9.28 -1.23 -3.65
C PHE A 31 9.31 -0.97 -2.15
N ARG A 32 10.52 -1.00 -1.58
CA ARG A 32 10.80 -0.72 -0.17
C ARG A 32 11.76 0.43 -0.01
N ILE A 33 11.42 1.34 0.89
CA ILE A 33 12.24 2.47 1.32
C ILE A 33 12.75 2.16 2.72
N HIS A 34 14.07 2.21 2.92
CA HIS A 34 14.67 2.15 4.26
C HIS A 34 14.74 3.56 4.83
N LEU A 35 14.02 3.84 5.92
CA LEU A 35 13.80 5.20 6.43
C LEU A 35 15.02 5.76 7.17
N ASP A 36 15.89 4.89 7.70
CA ASP A 36 17.16 5.29 8.31
C ASP A 36 18.27 5.56 7.27
N ASN A 37 18.02 5.34 5.98
CA ASN A 37 18.95 5.75 4.94
C ASN A 37 19.04 7.29 4.90
N ARG A 38 20.26 7.84 4.88
CA ARG A 38 20.51 9.29 4.80
C ARG A 38 19.72 9.99 3.69
N THR A 39 19.56 9.36 2.52
CA THR A 39 18.80 9.92 1.39
C THR A 39 17.30 10.01 1.65
N ASN A 40 16.79 9.22 2.61
CA ASN A 40 15.37 9.08 2.92
C ASN A 40 14.98 9.75 4.24
N LYS A 41 15.90 10.45 4.91
CA LYS A 41 15.68 11.05 6.23
C LYS A 41 14.46 11.97 6.30
N HIS A 42 14.19 12.70 5.21
CA HIS A 42 13.01 13.55 5.06
C HIS A 42 11.67 12.79 5.14
N LEU A 43 11.66 11.47 4.93
CA LEU A 43 10.49 10.60 5.01
C LEU A 43 10.28 9.97 6.39
N LYS A 44 11.19 10.18 7.35
CA LYS A 44 11.19 9.48 8.65
C LYS A 44 9.94 9.75 9.50
N ASP A 45 9.28 10.89 9.32
CA ASP A 45 8.05 11.20 10.06
C ASP A 45 6.77 10.66 9.38
N ILE A 46 6.87 10.08 8.19
CA ILE A 46 5.70 9.69 7.38
C ILE A 46 4.91 8.54 8.00
N PRO A 47 5.53 7.43 8.46
CA PRO A 47 4.78 6.37 9.13
C PRO A 47 3.98 6.87 10.33
N ARG A 48 4.59 7.73 11.15
CA ARG A 48 3.94 8.34 12.30
C ARG A 48 2.74 9.19 11.89
N GLN A 49 2.90 10.10 10.91
CA GLN A 49 1.80 10.93 10.42
C GLN A 49 0.63 10.07 9.89
N ILE A 50 0.93 8.99 9.16
CA ILE A 50 -0.09 8.07 8.64
C ILE A 50 -0.81 7.39 9.81
N LEU A 51 -0.09 6.79 10.76
CA LEU A 51 -0.69 6.11 11.91
C LEU A 51 -1.54 7.03 12.76
N GLU A 52 -1.08 8.26 13.03
CA GLU A 52 -1.83 9.23 13.83
C GLU A 52 -3.14 9.63 13.13
N ARG A 53 -3.11 9.85 11.82
CA ARG A 53 -4.32 10.20 11.05
C ARG A 53 -5.26 9.01 10.90
N TYR A 54 -4.71 7.81 10.76
CA TYR A 54 -5.50 6.57 10.66
C TYR A 54 -6.19 6.26 11.99
N CYS A 55 -5.46 6.35 13.10
CA CYS A 55 -5.99 6.20 14.46
C CYS A 55 -7.14 7.18 14.73
N LYS A 56 -7.02 8.44 14.27
CA LYS A 56 -8.07 9.46 14.39
C LYS A 56 -9.23 9.30 13.39
N GLY A 57 -9.22 8.28 12.53
CA GLY A 57 -10.24 8.06 11.50
C GLY A 57 -10.23 9.07 10.35
N ASN A 58 -9.17 9.87 10.21
CA ASN A 58 -9.04 10.88 9.15
C ASN A 58 -8.68 10.28 7.79
N ILE A 59 -8.07 9.10 7.78
CA ILE A 59 -7.72 8.34 6.58
C ILE A 59 -8.17 6.90 6.72
N LYS A 60 -8.39 6.26 5.58
CA LYS A 60 -8.78 4.85 5.48
C LYS A 60 -7.56 3.98 5.20
N ALA A 61 -7.56 2.79 5.76
CA ALA A 61 -6.61 1.74 5.45
C ALA A 61 -7.33 0.55 4.81
N TYR A 62 -6.57 -0.28 4.11
CA TYR A 62 -7.08 -1.44 3.40
C TYR A 62 -6.22 -2.68 3.70
N PHE A 63 -6.81 -3.87 3.57
CA PHE A 63 -6.08 -5.11 3.67
C PHE A 63 -5.18 -5.33 2.44
N PRO A 64 -3.90 -5.72 2.59
CA PRO A 64 -3.01 -5.94 1.44
C PRO A 64 -3.53 -6.98 0.44
N LYS A 65 -4.17 -8.06 0.93
CA LYS A 65 -4.73 -9.13 0.09
C LYS A 65 -6.16 -8.84 -0.40
N ALA A 66 -6.77 -7.75 0.06
CA ALA A 66 -8.12 -7.34 -0.31
C ALA A 66 -8.18 -5.81 -0.32
N ILE A 67 -7.56 -5.20 -1.33
CA ILE A 67 -7.24 -3.75 -1.36
C ILE A 67 -8.45 -2.82 -1.43
N TYR A 68 -9.65 -3.37 -1.57
CA TYR A 68 -10.93 -2.65 -1.51
C TYR A 68 -11.67 -2.83 -0.18
N ASN A 69 -11.19 -3.73 0.68
CA ASN A 69 -11.78 -3.96 1.99
C ASN A 69 -11.10 -3.02 2.99
N GLU A 70 -11.87 -2.03 3.44
CA GLU A 70 -11.44 -1.11 4.49
C GLU A 70 -11.19 -1.88 5.79
N VAL A 71 -10.11 -1.54 6.47
CA VAL A 71 -9.80 -1.99 7.82
C VAL A 71 -9.82 -0.77 8.73
N ASN A 72 -10.54 -0.84 9.84
CA ASN A 72 -10.48 0.21 10.85
C ASN A 72 -9.28 -0.01 11.78
N PHE A 73 -8.86 1.04 12.49
CA PHE A 73 -7.65 1.00 13.29
C PHE A 73 -7.68 -0.07 14.39
N ASN A 74 -8.84 -0.30 15.03
CA ASN A 74 -9.00 -1.33 16.06
C ASN A 74 -8.80 -2.74 15.49
N ASP A 75 -9.45 -3.05 14.37
CA ASP A 75 -9.34 -4.35 13.71
C ASP A 75 -7.91 -4.58 13.23
N PHE A 76 -7.28 -3.54 12.67
CA PHE A 76 -5.87 -3.57 12.32
C PHE A 76 -4.98 -3.92 13.52
N LEU A 77 -5.15 -3.22 14.64
CA LEU A 77 -4.39 -3.50 15.87
C LEU A 77 -4.62 -4.92 16.38
N TYR A 78 -5.87 -5.38 16.38
CA TYR A 78 -6.21 -6.74 16.79
C TYR A 78 -5.51 -7.78 15.92
N HIS A 79 -5.54 -7.61 14.60
CA HIS A 79 -4.87 -8.50 13.66
C HIS A 79 -3.34 -8.46 13.77
N PHE A 80 -2.76 -7.29 14.06
CA PHE A 80 -1.32 -7.14 14.24
C PHE A 80 -0.79 -7.74 15.54
N ARG A 81 -1.57 -7.64 16.63
CA ARG A 81 -1.25 -8.23 17.93
C ARG A 81 -1.22 -9.76 17.92
N TRP A 82 -1.67 -10.41 16.84
CA TRP A 82 -1.66 -11.87 16.73
C TRP A 82 -0.24 -12.46 16.64
N ASN A 83 0.77 -11.66 16.25
CA ASN A 83 2.15 -12.14 16.05
C ASN A 83 3.15 -11.62 17.09
N GLU A 84 2.73 -10.83 18.07
CA GLU A 84 3.59 -10.41 19.19
C GLU A 84 3.16 -11.06 20.51
N PRO A 85 4.10 -11.54 21.34
CA PRO A 85 3.82 -11.97 22.71
C PRO A 85 3.56 -10.79 23.69
N LEU A 86 3.11 -9.62 23.22
CA LEU A 86 3.03 -8.41 24.03
C LEU A 86 1.60 -8.11 24.53
N PHE A 87 1.43 -8.48 25.81
CA PHE A 87 0.53 -7.98 26.84
C PHE A 87 -0.98 -8.02 26.60
N ASN A 88 -1.65 -8.74 27.49
CA ASN A 88 -3.07 -9.12 27.55
C ASN A 88 -4.05 -7.97 27.88
N GLU A 89 -3.79 -6.74 27.47
CA GLU A 89 -4.71 -5.63 27.77
C GLU A 89 -5.73 -5.44 26.63
N SER A 90 -7.01 -5.48 26.98
CA SER A 90 -8.14 -5.17 26.13
C SER A 90 -8.17 -3.65 25.91
N ILE A 91 -7.54 -3.17 24.85
CA ILE A 91 -7.37 -1.74 24.63
C ILE A 91 -8.48 -1.24 23.69
N LEU A 92 -9.41 -0.47 24.24
CA LEU A 92 -10.46 0.24 23.52
C LEU A 92 -9.90 1.58 23.02
N CYS A 93 -10.02 1.89 21.72
CA CYS A 93 -9.68 3.20 21.16
C CYS A 93 -10.40 4.35 21.88
N GLY A 94 -9.72 4.96 22.86
CA GLY A 94 -10.06 6.26 23.42
C GLY A 94 -9.34 7.39 22.69
N ASP A 95 -9.73 8.62 23.00
CA ASP A 95 -9.41 9.84 22.23
C ASP A 95 -7.92 10.18 22.03
N ASP A 96 -6.97 9.47 22.66
CA ASP A 96 -5.55 9.88 22.67
C ASP A 96 -4.50 8.74 22.54
N TYR A 97 -4.80 7.66 21.82
CA TYR A 97 -3.79 6.61 21.51
C TYR A 97 -2.50 7.16 20.89
N CYS A 98 -2.63 8.16 20.02
CA CYS A 98 -1.51 8.81 19.34
C CYS A 98 -0.52 9.50 20.30
N SER A 99 -1.00 9.83 21.50
CA SER A 99 -0.27 10.57 22.52
C SER A 99 0.07 9.71 23.74
N ASN A 100 -0.40 8.46 23.77
CA ASN A 100 -0.14 7.53 24.86
C ASN A 100 1.27 6.92 24.69
N PRO A 101 2.19 7.13 25.66
CA PRO A 101 3.56 6.60 25.61
C PRO A 101 3.63 5.07 25.45
N SER A 102 2.60 4.33 25.89
CA SER A 102 2.52 2.87 25.72
C SER A 102 2.51 2.42 24.25
N PHE A 103 2.19 3.31 23.30
CA PHE A 103 2.21 3.02 21.86
C PHE A 103 3.47 3.50 21.14
N GLU A 104 4.38 4.18 21.83
CA GLU A 104 5.64 4.66 21.23
C GLU A 104 6.46 3.51 20.65
N GLN A 105 6.54 2.38 21.38
CA GLN A 105 7.22 1.19 20.89
C GLN A 105 6.58 0.62 19.63
N LEU A 106 5.25 0.53 19.60
CA LEU A 106 4.51 0.08 18.41
C LEU A 106 4.78 1.01 17.21
N PHE A 107 4.75 2.33 17.41
CA PHE A 107 5.02 3.29 16.35
C PHE A 107 6.45 3.23 15.85
N ASN A 108 7.42 2.99 16.74
CA ASN A 108 8.81 2.79 16.36
C ASN A 108 9.00 1.56 15.47
N SER A 109 8.24 0.48 15.69
CA SER A 109 8.26 -0.69 14.81
C SER A 109 7.79 -0.39 13.39
N PHE A 110 6.99 0.65 13.16
CA PHE A 110 6.60 1.09 11.81
C PHE A 110 7.57 2.07 11.17
N ASN A 111 8.65 2.47 11.86
CA ASN A 111 9.54 3.53 11.42
C ASN A 111 10.85 3.04 10.78
N VAL A 112 10.95 1.75 10.46
CA VAL A 112 12.15 1.18 9.82
C VAL A 112 12.02 1.21 8.29
N TYR A 113 10.91 0.69 7.77
CA TYR A 113 10.65 0.60 6.33
C TYR A 113 9.29 1.20 5.96
N LEU A 114 9.24 1.73 4.74
CA LEU A 114 8.00 2.15 4.08
C LEU A 114 7.94 1.48 2.71
N ASP A 115 6.86 0.76 2.45
CA ASP A 115 6.65 0.10 1.17
C ASP A 115 5.72 0.95 0.29
N TYR A 116 5.88 0.84 -1.02
CA TYR A 116 4.97 1.44 -1.98
C TYR A 116 4.80 0.58 -3.22
N TYR A 117 3.64 0.76 -3.86
CA TYR A 117 3.22 -0.02 -5.02
C TYR A 117 2.97 0.91 -6.19
N SER A 118 3.69 0.65 -7.28
CA SER A 118 3.61 1.46 -8.50
C SER A 118 3.27 0.60 -9.70
N LYS A 119 2.49 1.16 -10.62
CA LYS A 119 2.20 0.56 -11.92
C LYS A 119 2.74 1.42 -13.04
N VAL A 120 3.18 0.77 -14.13
CA VAL A 120 3.61 1.48 -15.33
C VAL A 120 2.35 1.84 -16.12
N ILE A 121 2.08 3.13 -16.29
CA ILE A 121 0.99 3.61 -17.14
C ILE A 121 1.56 4.32 -18.37
N PHE A 122 0.84 4.23 -19.48
CA PHE A 122 1.15 5.02 -20.66
C PHE A 122 0.47 6.39 -20.55
N ASP A 123 1.26 7.45 -20.50
CA ASP A 123 0.72 8.81 -20.53
C ASP A 123 0.48 9.23 -21.97
N SER A 124 -0.79 9.30 -22.37
CA SER A 124 -1.21 9.72 -23.71
C SER A 124 -0.74 11.13 -24.12
N LYS A 125 -0.49 12.03 -23.15
CA LYS A 125 -0.10 13.42 -23.45
C LYS A 125 1.38 13.52 -23.81
N THR A 126 2.22 12.79 -23.09
CA THR A 126 3.67 12.78 -23.31
C THR A 126 4.13 11.62 -24.20
N SER A 127 3.25 10.65 -24.45
CA SER A 127 3.55 9.39 -25.16
C SER A 127 4.68 8.58 -24.52
N VAL A 128 4.86 8.72 -23.21
CA VAL A 128 5.90 8.07 -22.42
C VAL A 128 5.27 7.16 -21.38
N LYS A 129 5.94 6.04 -21.09
CA LYS A 129 5.59 5.17 -19.97
C LYS A 129 6.07 5.82 -18.67
N VAL A 130 5.15 6.09 -17.75
CA VAL A 130 5.43 6.69 -16.45
C VAL A 130 5.08 5.70 -15.33
N ASN A 131 5.90 5.67 -14.28
CA ASN A 131 5.58 4.91 -13.07
C ASN A 131 4.63 5.75 -12.23
N LYS A 132 3.44 5.22 -11.94
CA LYS A 132 2.47 5.86 -11.06
C LYS A 132 2.36 5.05 -9.78
N THR A 133 2.74 5.66 -8.66
CA THR A 133 2.50 5.10 -7.33
C THR A 133 1.04 5.27 -6.95
N GLU A 134 0.40 4.19 -6.52
CA GLU A 134 -1.01 4.20 -6.12
C GLU A 134 -1.21 3.86 -4.65
N PHE A 135 -0.32 3.05 -4.08
CA PHE A 135 -0.42 2.69 -2.68
C PHE A 135 0.89 2.90 -1.93
N VAL A 136 0.75 3.20 -0.65
CA VAL A 136 1.80 3.23 0.37
C VAL A 136 1.40 2.24 1.45
N GLN A 137 2.34 1.45 1.94
CA GLN A 137 2.09 0.46 2.97
C GLN A 137 3.10 0.66 4.11
N LEU A 138 2.60 0.68 5.34
CA LEU A 138 3.49 0.65 6.48
C LEU A 138 4.07 -0.76 6.62
N VAL A 139 5.34 -0.86 7.00
CA VAL A 139 5.98 -2.13 7.29
C VAL A 139 6.20 -2.20 8.78
N TYR A 140 5.75 -3.28 9.39
CA TYR A 140 6.00 -3.53 10.78
C TYR A 140 7.29 -4.32 10.92
N SER A 141 8.26 -3.77 11.64
CA SER A 141 9.59 -4.35 11.81
C SER A 141 9.89 -4.59 13.28
N VAL A 142 10.36 -5.80 13.58
CA VAL A 142 10.78 -6.20 14.93
C VAL A 142 12.17 -6.79 14.86
N GLU A 143 13.04 -6.36 15.75
CA GLU A 143 14.35 -6.97 15.94
C GLU A 143 14.24 -8.10 16.97
N TYR A 144 14.63 -9.30 16.57
CA TYR A 144 14.70 -10.45 17.46
C TYR A 144 16.00 -11.22 17.20
N ALA A 145 16.80 -11.42 18.24
CA ALA A 145 18.11 -12.07 18.18
C ALA A 145 19.06 -11.48 17.10
N GLY A 146 19.07 -10.15 16.94
CA GLY A 146 19.91 -9.44 15.97
C GLY A 146 19.46 -9.59 14.51
N MET A 147 18.27 -10.16 14.26
CA MET A 147 17.65 -10.23 12.95
C MET A 147 16.39 -9.36 12.91
N ILE A 148 16.22 -8.60 11.83
CA ILE A 148 15.01 -7.79 11.61
C ILE A 148 13.99 -8.62 10.84
N TYR A 149 12.84 -8.85 11.47
CA TYR A 149 11.68 -9.49 10.88
C TYR A 149 10.70 -8.42 10.40
N ASN A 150 10.17 -8.58 9.19
CA ASN A 150 9.28 -7.62 8.56
C ASN A 150 7.92 -8.25 8.27
N PHE A 151 6.86 -7.55 8.63
CA PHE A 151 5.48 -7.97 8.44
C PHE A 151 4.69 -6.89 7.69
N LEU A 152 3.71 -7.33 6.90
CA LEU A 152 2.88 -6.46 6.08
C LEU A 152 1.90 -5.66 6.95
N GLY A 153 2.06 -4.33 6.98
CA GLY A 153 1.15 -3.41 7.65
C GLY A 153 -0.09 -3.04 6.84
N PRO A 154 -0.85 -2.02 7.30
CA PRO A 154 -2.01 -1.53 6.57
C PRO A 154 -1.58 -0.86 5.27
N LEU A 155 -2.41 -1.03 4.25
CA LEU A 155 -2.23 -0.41 2.94
C LEU A 155 -3.05 0.88 2.86
N PHE A 156 -2.48 1.92 2.26
CA PHE A 156 -3.12 3.22 2.10
C PHE A 156 -3.07 3.65 0.65
N ARG A 157 -4.18 4.18 0.17
CA ARG A 157 -4.28 4.78 -1.15
C ARG A 157 -3.60 6.15 -1.15
N LEU A 158 -2.60 6.33 -2.01
CA LEU A 158 -1.78 7.54 -2.04
C LEU A 158 -2.60 8.78 -2.38
N ASP A 159 -3.57 8.66 -3.29
CA ASP A 159 -4.48 9.75 -3.65
C ASP A 159 -5.34 10.22 -2.47
N GLU A 160 -5.76 9.30 -1.61
CA GLU A 160 -6.56 9.59 -0.42
C GLU A 160 -5.75 10.27 0.68
N ILE A 161 -4.54 9.78 0.97
CA ILE A 161 -3.72 10.30 2.07
C ILE A 161 -2.90 11.55 1.70
N SER A 162 -2.68 11.80 0.40
CA SER A 162 -1.78 12.86 -0.07
C SER A 162 -2.15 14.26 0.40
N LYS A 163 -3.43 14.55 0.63
CA LYS A 163 -3.89 15.87 1.08
C LYS A 163 -3.62 16.14 2.55
N LEU A 164 -3.32 15.09 3.30
CA LEU A 164 -3.27 15.10 4.75
C LEU A 164 -1.85 14.86 5.29
N ILE A 165 -0.97 14.29 4.47
CA ILE A 165 0.39 13.92 4.85
C ILE A 165 1.39 14.82 4.12
N PHE A 166 2.28 15.44 4.90
CA PHE A 166 3.25 16.42 4.40
C PHE A 166 4.67 16.03 4.78
N VAL A 167 5.59 16.26 3.85
CA VAL A 167 7.01 15.96 3.96
C VAL A 167 7.77 17.28 4.10
N LYS A 168 8.61 17.41 5.13
CA LYS A 168 9.50 18.57 5.29
C LYS A 168 10.72 18.40 4.38
N ILE A 169 11.08 19.43 3.63
CA ILE A 169 12.24 19.39 2.74
C ILE A 169 13.46 19.94 3.48
N GLU A 170 14.49 19.12 3.67
CA GLU A 170 15.69 19.47 4.46
C GLU A 170 16.44 20.72 3.98
N GLN A 171 16.27 21.12 2.71
CA GLN A 171 16.97 22.28 2.15
C GLN A 171 16.29 23.61 2.49
N ASN A 172 15.06 23.59 2.99
CA ASN A 172 14.31 24.79 3.34
C ASN A 172 13.21 24.43 4.36
N ASP A 173 13.50 24.56 5.66
CA ASP A 173 12.62 24.10 6.77
C ASP A 173 11.20 24.71 6.75
N SER A 174 10.97 25.75 5.95
CA SER A 174 9.66 26.39 5.75
C SER A 174 8.83 25.73 4.64
N GLN A 175 9.43 24.92 3.76
CA GLN A 175 8.74 24.30 2.63
C GLN A 175 8.32 22.87 2.95
N THR A 176 7.02 22.62 2.81
CA THR A 176 6.45 21.28 2.87
C THR A 176 5.94 20.88 1.49
N GLN A 177 6.06 19.60 1.17
CA GLN A 177 5.46 18.99 -0.01
C GLN A 177 4.43 17.96 0.42
N ASN A 178 3.33 17.86 -0.33
CA ASN A 178 2.40 16.76 -0.13
C ASN A 178 3.09 15.43 -0.49
N LEU A 179 2.67 14.34 0.15
CA LEU A 179 3.30 13.04 -0.02
C LEU A 179 3.31 12.57 -1.48
N LYS A 180 2.22 12.80 -2.22
CA LYS A 180 2.11 12.38 -3.62
C LYS A 180 3.18 13.05 -4.48
N THR A 181 3.42 14.35 -4.32
CA THR A 181 4.46 15.07 -5.05
C THR A 181 5.84 14.48 -4.79
N VAL A 182 6.14 14.07 -3.56
CA VAL A 182 7.42 13.42 -3.26
C VAL A 182 7.57 12.10 -4.00
N PHE A 183 6.51 11.27 -4.04
CA PHE A 183 6.49 10.03 -4.84
C PHE A 183 6.55 10.27 -6.35
N ASP A 184 5.90 11.32 -6.86
CA ASP A 184 5.93 11.66 -8.29
C ASP A 184 7.33 12.13 -8.73
N ILE A 185 8.05 12.87 -7.86
CA ILE A 185 9.41 13.34 -8.17
C ILE A 185 10.43 12.19 -7.96
N GLY A 186 10.20 11.30 -6.99
CA GLY A 186 11.07 10.15 -6.73
C GLY A 186 12.43 10.51 -6.10
N ARG A 187 12.47 11.56 -5.26
CA ARG A 187 13.70 12.00 -4.56
C ARG A 187 14.01 11.17 -3.30
N PHE A 188 13.97 9.86 -3.42
CA PHE A 188 14.32 8.94 -2.34
C PHE A 188 14.94 7.67 -2.93
N TYR A 189 15.73 6.98 -2.13
CA TYR A 189 16.27 5.68 -2.47
C TYR A 189 15.28 4.58 -2.08
N SER A 190 14.98 3.69 -3.02
CA SER A 190 14.18 2.50 -2.79
C SER A 190 14.79 1.29 -3.49
N VAL A 191 14.41 0.10 -3.01
CA VAL A 191 14.77 -1.18 -3.63
C VAL A 191 13.49 -1.87 -4.09
N GLN A 192 13.51 -2.43 -5.30
CA GLN A 192 12.39 -3.26 -5.75
C GLN A 192 12.43 -4.59 -4.99
N ILE A 193 11.32 -4.96 -4.37
CA ILE A 193 11.17 -6.25 -3.71
C ILE A 193 10.66 -7.24 -4.76
N ALA A 194 11.42 -8.32 -4.98
CA ALA A 194 10.94 -9.44 -5.77
C ALA A 194 9.86 -10.14 -4.95
N ASN A 195 8.64 -10.19 -5.47
CA ASN A 195 7.53 -10.84 -4.79
C ASN A 195 7.73 -12.37 -4.93
N PRO A 196 8.08 -13.12 -3.87
CA PRO A 196 8.44 -14.53 -4.00
C PRO A 196 7.25 -15.42 -4.39
N GLU A 197 6.02 -14.93 -4.25
CA GLU A 197 4.79 -15.65 -4.60
C GLU A 197 4.38 -15.51 -6.09
N ILE A 198 4.99 -14.58 -6.84
CA ILE A 198 4.74 -14.44 -8.28
C ILE A 198 5.54 -15.50 -9.02
N LYS A 199 4.95 -16.68 -9.22
CA LYS A 199 5.45 -17.62 -10.23
C LYS A 199 5.44 -16.90 -11.58
N PRO A 200 6.55 -16.93 -12.35
CA PRO A 200 6.53 -16.40 -13.70
C PRO A 200 5.44 -17.10 -14.49
N ASN A 201 4.55 -16.31 -15.11
CA ASN A 201 3.50 -16.81 -15.99
C ASN A 201 4.14 -17.67 -17.10
N GLU A 202 4.00 -19.00 -17.04
CA GLU A 202 4.57 -19.94 -18.02
C GLU A 202 3.98 -19.78 -19.44
N ASN A 203 2.95 -18.95 -19.59
CA ASN A 203 2.23 -18.75 -20.86
C ASN A 203 2.97 -17.90 -21.91
N ASN A 204 4.14 -17.34 -21.61
CA ASN A 204 4.95 -16.59 -22.60
C ASN A 204 6.13 -17.39 -23.18
N LYS A 205 6.24 -18.70 -22.92
CA LYS A 205 7.31 -19.56 -23.47
C LYS A 205 7.01 -20.20 -24.83
N LYS A 206 5.91 -19.87 -25.49
CA LYS A 206 5.65 -20.29 -26.88
C LYS A 206 5.65 -19.07 -27.78
N ASN A 207 6.82 -18.69 -28.28
CA ASN A 207 7.05 -18.04 -29.58
C ASN A 207 8.53 -17.61 -29.66
N PHE A 208 9.42 -18.59 -29.68
CA PHE A 208 10.70 -18.47 -30.38
C PHE A 208 10.91 -19.83 -31.06
N ASP A 209 10.15 -20.06 -32.13
CA ASP A 209 10.57 -20.98 -33.19
C ASP A 209 11.84 -20.39 -33.79
N TYR A 210 12.98 -21.03 -33.52
CA TYR A 210 14.12 -20.96 -34.42
C TYR A 210 13.91 -22.01 -35.50
N ASN A 211 13.49 -21.56 -36.67
CA ASN A 211 13.72 -22.29 -37.92
C ASN A 211 15.23 -22.21 -38.20
N GLU A 212 15.96 -23.29 -37.94
CA GLU A 212 17.25 -23.53 -38.59
C GLU A 212 17.00 -24.28 -39.90
N ASN A 213 17.36 -23.63 -41.00
CA ASN A 213 17.77 -24.25 -42.26
C ASN A 213 19.31 -24.22 -42.31
#